data_AF-A0A089K5H4-F1
#
_entry.id   AF-A0A089K5H4-F1
#
_cell.length_a   1.000
_cell.length_b   1.000
_cell.length_c   1.000
_cell.angle_alpha   90.00
_cell.angle_beta   90.00
_cell.angle_gamma   90.00
#
_symmetry.space_group_name_H-M   'P 1'
#
loop_
_entity.id
_entity.type
_entity.pdbx_description
1 polymer ?
#
loop_
_entity_poly.entity_id
_entity_poly.type
_entity_poly.pdbx_seq_one_letter_code
_entity_poly.pdbx_strand_id
1 'polypeptide(L)'
;MANYLSPGVYVEEVSSGVKPIAGVGTSVGAFVGIAEKGVIGKAVLVTNWSQFVNEFGQFIPNGYLAYAVYSFFAEGGTSCYVVRAASNDIRPASLTVRDTDNLDLFKVIARSEGDWGNRISVKISPSSNKQQFGFKMVVQYMLDSDFDDEYTGEDEDGKIVEIFDNMLLINFEEKVNQVSAFVSVKPLVDLTILENMEKTPAFNETALSLGGGVNGMSPIDFLGDSVTRAGIHAFDTIDGINIVAAPDLADMAYSRGTILDMLNYCKLRKDCIFIVDPPHGLNPQEVKDFKEGAGEYSGNSFNTSYGALYYPWVYINDPLTGKQKLVPPSGAIAGTYAYVDSMRGVHKAPAGTTDGYLDSVVGIEKIITKAEQGLLNPDGINVIRSLPEGICVWGARTLSSDSEWNYVNVRRLMMYIEESLDEGSQWVVFEPNDPSLWGKVKRNLTAFLTRVWRDGALYGTTQEEAFFVKVDEENNPPAVRDAGQLIIEVGVAPVKPAEFVVIRVSQKTLSK
;
A
#
# COMPACT_ATOMS: atom_id res chain seq x y z
N MET A 1 31.76 -15.45 46.15
CA MET A 1 31.71 -16.92 46.27
C MET A 1 30.68 -17.27 47.31
N ALA A 2 29.67 -18.07 46.97
CA ALA A 2 28.69 -18.54 47.93
C ALA A 2 29.37 -19.48 48.94
N ASN A 3 29.16 -19.25 50.23
CA ASN A 3 29.66 -20.11 51.30
C ASN A 3 28.66 -21.25 51.54
N TYR A 4 28.99 -22.45 51.08
CA TYR A 4 28.23 -23.67 51.36
C TYR A 4 28.69 -24.27 52.69
N LEU A 5 27.83 -24.25 53.72
CA LEU A 5 28.18 -24.59 55.10
C LEU A 5 27.76 -26.01 55.53
N SER A 6 27.22 -26.83 54.63
CA SER A 6 26.79 -28.21 54.94
C SER A 6 26.85 -29.16 53.74
N PRO A 7 26.98 -30.48 53.93
CA PRO A 7 26.87 -31.44 52.83
C PRO A 7 25.41 -31.58 52.36
N GLY A 8 25.14 -31.39 51.07
CA GLY A 8 23.80 -31.53 50.47
C GLY A 8 23.79 -31.36 48.94
N VAL A 9 22.66 -31.63 48.29
CA VAL A 9 22.43 -31.25 46.88
C VAL A 9 21.85 -29.84 46.86
N TYR A 10 22.57 -28.92 46.24
CA TYR A 10 22.15 -27.53 46.07
C TYR A 10 21.61 -27.33 44.66
N VAL A 11 20.38 -26.83 44.56
CA VAL A 11 19.76 -26.42 43.29
C VAL A 11 19.82 -24.90 43.25
N GLU A 12 20.66 -24.36 42.38
CA GLU A 12 20.67 -22.92 42.06
C GLU A 12 19.84 -22.69 40.80
N GLU A 13 18.95 -21.71 40.86
CA GLU A 13 18.21 -21.25 39.69
C GLU A 13 19.13 -20.31 38.89
N VAL A 14 19.93 -20.90 38.01
CA VAL A 14 20.73 -20.13 37.04
C VAL A 14 19.76 -19.67 35.95
N SER A 15 19.41 -18.37 35.95
CA SER A 15 18.71 -17.78 34.81
C SER A 15 19.48 -18.14 33.53
N SER A 16 18.77 -18.72 32.55
CA SER A 16 19.40 -19.33 31.38
C SER A 16 20.28 -18.37 30.57
N GLY A 17 20.24 -17.05 30.84
CA GLY A 17 21.13 -16.04 30.25
C GLY A 17 20.98 -15.85 28.75
N VAL A 18 20.23 -16.73 28.09
CA VAL A 18 19.83 -16.67 26.69
C VAL A 18 18.53 -15.88 26.65
N LYS A 19 18.57 -14.73 25.98
CA LYS A 19 17.38 -13.97 25.57
C LYS A 19 17.25 -14.17 24.07
N PRO A 20 16.44 -15.15 23.62
CA PRO A 20 16.30 -15.42 22.19
C PRO A 20 15.74 -14.20 21.48
N ILE A 21 16.37 -13.83 20.37
CA ILE A 21 15.86 -12.77 19.49
C ILE A 21 14.73 -13.36 18.64
N ALA A 22 13.56 -12.73 18.61
CA ALA A 22 12.51 -13.11 17.67
C ALA A 22 12.73 -12.40 16.33
N GLY A 23 12.24 -12.99 15.24
CA GLY A 23 12.15 -12.27 13.98
C GLY A 23 10.97 -11.31 14.01
N VAL A 24 11.15 -10.08 13.51
CA VAL A 24 10.07 -9.10 13.38
C VAL A 24 9.13 -9.43 12.22
N GLY A 25 7.96 -8.82 12.20
CA GLY A 25 7.04 -8.88 11.05
C GLY A 25 7.63 -8.18 9.83
N THR A 26 7.34 -8.71 8.63
CA THR A 26 7.85 -8.18 7.36
C THR A 26 6.75 -7.84 6.34
N SER A 27 5.49 -8.12 6.69
CA SER A 27 4.34 -8.15 5.78
C SER A 27 3.24 -7.13 6.12
N VAL A 28 3.46 -6.23 7.08
CA VAL A 28 2.45 -5.22 7.44
C VAL A 28 2.48 -4.09 6.42
N GLY A 29 1.36 -3.91 5.73
CA GLY A 29 1.17 -2.82 4.77
C GLY A 29 0.86 -1.48 5.44
N ALA A 30 1.11 -0.39 4.73
CA ALA A 30 0.76 0.97 5.11
C ALA A 30 0.30 1.73 3.87
N PHE A 31 -0.97 2.11 3.85
CA PHE A 31 -1.60 2.74 2.70
C PHE A 31 -2.05 4.16 3.03
N VAL A 32 -1.63 5.14 2.22
CA VAL A 32 -2.13 6.52 2.28
C VAL A 32 -2.92 6.80 1.03
N GLY A 33 -4.15 7.30 1.14
CA GLY A 33 -4.94 7.56 -0.05
C GLY A 33 -6.31 8.17 0.17
N ILE A 34 -7.05 8.31 -0.92
CA ILE A 34 -8.39 8.91 -0.91
C ILE A 34 -9.40 7.87 -0.47
N ALA A 35 -10.15 8.18 0.60
CA ALA A 35 -11.22 7.33 1.11
C ALA A 35 -12.56 8.08 1.14
N GLU A 36 -13.66 7.33 1.03
CA GLU A 36 -15.04 7.83 1.17
C GLU A 36 -15.23 8.58 2.49
N LYS A 37 -14.73 7.99 3.58
CA LYS A 37 -14.84 8.52 4.94
C LYS A 37 -13.60 8.14 5.73
N GLY A 38 -13.60 8.49 7.01
CA GLY A 38 -12.56 8.13 7.96
C GLY A 38 -11.91 9.34 8.61
N VAL A 39 -11.25 9.08 9.73
CA VAL A 39 -10.57 10.12 10.52
C VAL A 39 -9.30 10.55 9.81
N ILE A 40 -9.13 11.87 9.65
CA ILE A 40 -7.93 12.48 9.07
C ILE A 40 -6.82 12.51 10.13
N GLY A 41 -5.57 12.29 9.73
CA GLY A 41 -4.40 12.39 10.61
C GLY A 41 -4.27 11.25 11.61
N LYS A 42 -4.87 10.10 11.31
CA LYS A 42 -4.79 8.90 12.15
C LYS A 42 -4.58 7.66 11.29
N ALA A 43 -3.51 6.91 11.58
CA ALA A 43 -3.32 5.57 11.08
C ALA A 43 -4.26 4.60 11.80
N VAL A 44 -5.07 3.86 11.03
CA VAL A 44 -6.00 2.86 11.57
C VAL A 44 -5.55 1.48 11.12
N LEU A 45 -5.37 0.57 12.08
CA LEU A 45 -5.08 -0.83 11.78
C LEU A 45 -6.31 -1.50 11.17
N VAL A 46 -6.13 -2.09 9.99
CA VAL A 46 -7.13 -2.85 9.24
C VAL A 46 -6.61 -4.27 9.05
N THR A 47 -7.41 -5.26 9.44
CA THR A 47 -7.04 -6.68 9.39
C THR A 47 -7.88 -7.49 8.41
N ASN A 48 -8.92 -6.88 7.83
CA ASN A 48 -9.79 -7.48 6.84
C ASN A 48 -10.58 -6.40 6.09
N TRP A 49 -11.16 -6.80 4.96
CA TRP A 49 -11.95 -5.91 4.11
C TRP A 49 -13.18 -5.29 4.80
N SER A 50 -13.89 -6.05 5.64
CA SER A 50 -15.08 -5.52 6.34
C SER A 50 -14.72 -4.40 7.30
N GLN A 51 -13.56 -4.51 7.97
CA GLN A 51 -13.03 -3.46 8.83
C GLN A 51 -12.66 -2.21 8.02
N PHE A 52 -12.06 -2.38 6.83
CA PHE A 52 -11.79 -1.26 5.93
C PHE A 52 -13.08 -0.50 5.60
N VAL A 53 -14.12 -1.20 5.17
CA VAL A 53 -15.40 -0.59 4.79
C VAL A 53 -16.05 0.16 5.95
N ASN A 54 -15.95 -0.38 7.17
CA ASN A 54 -16.48 0.27 8.36
C ASN A 54 -15.78 1.60 8.67
N GLU A 55 -14.46 1.65 8.55
CA GLU A 55 -13.65 2.82 8.92
C GLU A 55 -13.54 3.85 7.78
N PHE A 56 -13.35 3.38 6.55
CA PHE A 56 -12.98 4.19 5.39
C PHE A 56 -14.02 4.24 4.28
N GLY A 57 -15.04 3.38 4.34
CA GLY A 57 -16.12 3.30 3.36
C GLY A 57 -15.82 2.37 2.18
N GLN A 58 -16.65 2.44 1.15
CA GLN A 58 -16.57 1.55 -0.01
C GLN A 58 -15.65 2.11 -1.10
N PHE A 59 -15.62 1.41 -2.23
CA PHE A 59 -14.98 1.88 -3.45
C PHE A 59 -15.61 3.19 -3.92
N ILE A 60 -14.76 4.16 -4.28
CA ILE A 60 -15.18 5.45 -4.83
C ILE A 60 -14.61 5.60 -6.24
N PRO A 61 -15.32 6.27 -7.17
CA PRO A 61 -14.86 6.42 -8.54
C PRO A 61 -13.50 7.12 -8.66
N ASN A 62 -13.25 8.12 -7.82
CA ASN A 62 -12.09 9.02 -7.84
C ASN A 62 -10.98 8.63 -6.85
N GLY A 63 -10.95 7.39 -6.39
CA GLY A 63 -9.95 6.92 -5.44
C GLY A 63 -9.56 5.46 -5.65
N TYR A 64 -8.28 5.19 -5.50
CA TYR A 64 -7.62 3.89 -5.67
C TYR A 64 -7.26 3.25 -4.33
N LEU A 65 -7.28 3.97 -3.21
CA LEU A 65 -6.97 3.42 -1.87
C LEU A 65 -7.77 2.15 -1.56
N ALA A 66 -9.10 2.19 -1.75
CA ALA A 66 -9.98 1.07 -1.47
C ALA A 66 -9.64 -0.15 -2.35
N TYR A 67 -9.34 0.08 -3.63
CA TYR A 67 -8.94 -0.97 -4.56
C TYR A 67 -7.58 -1.56 -4.20
N ALA A 68 -6.61 -0.72 -3.82
CA ALA A 68 -5.30 -1.17 -3.41
C ALA A 68 -5.35 -2.02 -2.13
N VAL A 69 -6.12 -1.61 -1.13
CA VAL A 69 -6.30 -2.38 0.12
C VAL A 69 -7.07 -3.67 -0.15
N TYR A 70 -8.07 -3.65 -1.04
CA TYR A 70 -8.79 -4.86 -1.46
C TYR A 70 -7.84 -5.86 -2.13
N SER A 71 -7.05 -5.41 -3.11
CA SER A 71 -6.02 -6.24 -3.77
C SER A 71 -4.95 -6.72 -2.80
N PHE A 72 -4.52 -5.90 -1.84
CA PHE A 72 -3.58 -6.32 -0.81
C PHE A 72 -4.08 -7.56 -0.05
N PHE A 73 -5.32 -7.55 0.41
CA PHE A 73 -5.91 -8.71 1.09
C PHE A 73 -6.14 -9.88 0.13
N ALA A 74 -6.53 -9.62 -1.12
CA ALA A 74 -6.75 -10.66 -2.13
C ALA A 74 -5.45 -11.41 -2.52
N GLU A 75 -4.32 -10.71 -2.55
CA GLU A 75 -3.00 -11.25 -2.88
C GLU A 75 -2.26 -11.85 -1.66
N GLY A 76 -2.93 -11.98 -0.50
CA GLY A 76 -2.38 -12.67 0.68
C GLY A 76 -1.84 -11.76 1.79
N GLY A 77 -2.05 -10.44 1.71
CA GLY A 77 -1.88 -9.53 2.84
C GLY A 77 -2.82 -9.84 4.00
N THR A 78 -2.37 -9.64 5.24
CA THR A 78 -3.12 -10.01 6.45
C THR A 78 -3.43 -8.83 7.36
N SER A 79 -2.58 -7.81 7.37
CA SER A 79 -2.77 -6.61 8.18
C SER A 79 -2.11 -5.41 7.52
N CYS A 80 -2.78 -4.27 7.59
CA CYS A 80 -2.23 -3.01 7.11
C CYS A 80 -2.72 -1.84 7.96
N TYR A 81 -1.94 -0.77 8.01
CA TYR A 81 -2.40 0.52 8.51
C TYR A 81 -2.88 1.36 7.34
N VAL A 82 -4.02 2.02 7.50
CA VAL A 82 -4.60 2.89 6.47
C VAL A 82 -4.70 4.30 7.01
N VAL A 83 -4.35 5.26 6.16
CA VAL A 83 -4.47 6.69 6.43
C VAL A 83 -5.24 7.33 5.28
N ARG A 84 -6.27 8.08 5.64
CA ARG A 84 -6.99 8.92 4.70
C ARG A 84 -6.20 10.20 4.43
N ALA A 85 -5.79 10.41 3.19
CA ALA A 85 -5.32 11.71 2.72
C ALA A 85 -6.51 12.65 2.56
N ALA A 86 -6.40 13.86 3.11
CA ALA A 86 -7.42 14.89 3.00
C ALA A 86 -6.82 16.27 3.24
N SER A 87 -7.26 17.23 2.44
CA SER A 87 -6.97 18.66 2.63
C SER A 87 -8.03 19.31 3.54
N ASN A 88 -7.66 20.36 4.27
CA ASN A 88 -8.56 21.06 5.20
C ASN A 88 -9.78 21.73 4.52
N ASP A 89 -9.68 22.03 3.22
CA ASP A 89 -10.72 22.74 2.46
C ASP A 89 -11.62 21.83 1.61
N ILE A 90 -11.43 20.50 1.70
CA ILE A 90 -12.17 19.54 0.88
C ILE A 90 -13.65 19.45 1.33
N ARG A 91 -14.58 19.50 0.38
CA ARG A 91 -16.03 19.44 0.65
C ARG A 91 -16.76 18.58 -0.38
N PRO A 92 -17.79 17.83 0.03
CA PRO A 92 -18.58 17.04 -0.91
C PRO A 92 -19.60 17.93 -1.62
N ALA A 93 -19.79 17.68 -2.91
CA ALA A 93 -20.90 18.27 -3.63
C ALA A 93 -22.22 17.77 -3.05
N SER A 94 -23.24 18.61 -3.04
CA SER A 94 -24.54 18.21 -2.53
C SER A 94 -25.69 18.93 -3.21
N LEU A 95 -26.85 18.30 -3.13
CA LEU A 95 -28.12 18.80 -3.64
C LEU A 95 -29.17 18.60 -2.55
N THR A 96 -29.93 19.65 -2.25
CA THR A 96 -31.08 19.53 -1.34
C THR A 96 -32.32 19.25 -2.17
N VAL A 97 -33.00 18.15 -1.88
CA VAL A 97 -34.23 17.73 -2.55
C VAL A 97 -35.42 18.20 -1.72
N ARG A 98 -36.35 18.87 -2.40
CA ARG A 98 -37.55 19.47 -1.79
C ARG A 98 -38.82 18.79 -2.25
N ASP A 99 -39.90 18.93 -1.47
CA ASP A 99 -41.25 18.62 -1.93
C ASP A 99 -41.83 19.76 -2.79
N THR A 100 -43.08 19.59 -3.24
CA THR A 100 -43.81 20.61 -4.01
C THR A 100 -44.11 21.89 -3.22
N ASP A 101 -44.02 21.84 -1.89
CA ASP A 101 -44.28 22.96 -0.99
C ASP A 101 -42.97 23.67 -0.56
N ASN A 102 -41.85 23.36 -1.21
CA ASN A 102 -40.50 23.85 -0.89
C ASN A 102 -39.96 23.43 0.49
N LEU A 103 -40.50 22.38 1.11
CA LEU A 103 -39.88 21.80 2.30
C LEU A 103 -38.66 20.96 1.90
N ASP A 104 -37.51 21.20 2.55
CA ASP A 104 -36.32 20.39 2.41
C ASP A 104 -36.55 18.98 2.99
N LEU A 105 -36.66 17.96 2.13
CA LEU A 105 -36.95 16.58 2.54
C LEU A 105 -35.69 15.82 2.91
N PHE A 106 -34.71 15.82 2.01
CA PHE A 106 -33.47 15.10 2.17
C PHE A 106 -32.37 15.76 1.34
N LYS A 107 -31.13 15.47 1.71
CA LYS A 107 -29.94 15.92 1.01
C LYS A 107 -29.31 14.75 0.28
N VAL A 108 -29.04 14.91 -1.01
CA VAL A 108 -28.16 14.02 -1.77
C VAL A 108 -26.75 14.61 -1.69
N ILE A 109 -25.78 13.80 -1.32
CA ILE A 109 -24.39 14.21 -1.07
C ILE A 109 -23.50 13.30 -1.92
N ALA A 110 -22.50 13.85 -2.60
CA ALA A 110 -21.49 13.04 -3.26
C ALA A 110 -20.86 12.08 -2.26
N ARG A 111 -20.52 10.87 -2.69
CA ARG A 111 -20.04 9.80 -1.81
C ARG A 111 -18.79 10.22 -1.02
N SER A 112 -17.92 11.01 -1.63
CA SER A 112 -16.71 11.56 -1.07
C SER A 112 -16.60 13.05 -1.37
N GLU A 113 -15.78 13.74 -0.59
CA GLU A 113 -15.42 15.13 -0.80
C GLU A 113 -14.60 15.30 -2.10
N GLY A 114 -14.76 16.45 -2.76
CA GLY A 114 -14.11 16.74 -4.03
C GLY A 114 -15.05 17.42 -5.05
N ASP A 115 -14.45 17.99 -6.08
CA ASP A 115 -15.14 18.64 -7.20
C ASP A 115 -15.78 17.65 -8.18
N TRP A 116 -15.30 16.40 -8.20
CA TRP A 116 -15.89 15.32 -8.99
C TRP A 116 -17.41 15.18 -8.75
N GLY A 117 -17.85 15.41 -7.51
CA GLY A 117 -19.26 15.37 -7.15
C GLY A 117 -20.10 16.42 -7.86
N ASN A 118 -19.51 17.52 -8.36
CA ASN A 118 -20.19 18.53 -9.18
C ASN A 118 -20.57 17.98 -10.56
N ARG A 119 -19.96 16.87 -10.99
CA ARG A 119 -20.27 16.15 -12.24
C ARG A 119 -21.41 15.15 -12.07
N ILE A 120 -21.94 14.99 -10.85
CA ILE A 120 -23.11 14.15 -10.59
C ILE A 120 -24.38 14.98 -10.78
N SER A 121 -25.35 14.41 -11.49
CA SER A 121 -26.71 14.93 -11.53
C SER A 121 -27.72 13.85 -11.18
N VAL A 122 -28.85 14.27 -10.62
CA VAL A 122 -29.90 13.38 -10.14
C VAL A 122 -31.23 13.76 -10.75
N LYS A 123 -31.91 12.78 -11.35
CA LYS A 123 -33.28 12.93 -11.84
C LYS A 123 -34.25 12.16 -10.95
N ILE A 124 -35.26 12.88 -10.46
CA ILE A 124 -36.32 12.30 -9.61
C ILE A 124 -37.62 12.22 -10.42
N SER A 125 -38.20 11.03 -10.46
CA SER A 125 -39.45 10.75 -11.18
C SER A 125 -40.40 9.88 -10.33
N PRO A 126 -41.67 9.73 -10.72
CA PRO A 126 -42.58 8.77 -10.07
C PRO A 126 -42.00 7.34 -10.07
N SER A 127 -42.31 6.55 -9.03
CA SER A 127 -41.95 5.12 -8.98
C SER A 127 -42.56 4.34 -10.14
N SER A 128 -41.80 3.39 -10.71
CA SER A 128 -42.28 2.58 -11.84
C SER A 128 -43.48 1.70 -11.50
N ASN A 129 -43.59 1.23 -10.25
CA ASN A 129 -44.73 0.43 -9.78
C ASN A 129 -45.99 1.26 -9.45
N LYS A 130 -45.95 2.59 -9.63
CA LYS A 130 -47.03 3.52 -9.27
C LYS A 130 -47.45 3.43 -7.79
N GLN A 131 -46.53 3.03 -6.92
CA GLN A 131 -46.77 2.99 -5.48
C GLN A 131 -47.07 4.39 -4.96
N GLN A 132 -48.06 4.48 -4.08
CA GLN A 132 -48.40 5.75 -3.43
C GLN A 132 -47.19 6.24 -2.63
N PHE A 133 -46.86 7.53 -2.81
CA PHE A 133 -45.68 8.18 -2.25
C PHE A 133 -44.33 7.64 -2.74
N GLY A 134 -44.34 6.73 -3.73
CA GLY A 134 -43.16 6.13 -4.30
C GLY A 134 -42.44 7.06 -5.28
N PHE A 135 -41.12 7.10 -5.20
CA PHE A 135 -40.28 7.81 -6.16
C PHE A 135 -39.13 6.94 -6.68
N LYS A 136 -38.61 7.36 -7.83
CA LYS A 136 -37.45 6.83 -8.51
C LYS A 136 -36.38 7.92 -8.59
N MET A 137 -35.14 7.54 -8.32
CA MET A 137 -33.97 8.39 -8.43
C MET A 137 -32.99 7.78 -9.43
N VAL A 138 -32.65 8.52 -10.47
CA VAL A 138 -31.63 8.16 -11.46
C VAL A 138 -30.41 9.03 -11.22
N VAL A 139 -29.25 8.41 -11.01
CA VAL A 139 -27.97 9.10 -10.85
C VAL A 139 -27.23 9.06 -12.19
N GLN A 140 -26.81 10.23 -12.63
CA GLN A 140 -26.05 10.43 -13.86
C GLN A 140 -24.69 11.03 -13.51
N TYR A 141 -23.65 10.59 -14.21
CA TYR A 141 -22.30 11.10 -14.06
C TYR A 141 -21.79 11.61 -15.40
N MET A 142 -21.33 12.86 -15.43
CA MET A 142 -20.69 13.44 -16.58
C MET A 142 -19.19 13.12 -16.51
N LEU A 143 -18.69 12.39 -17.50
CA LEU A 143 -17.24 12.22 -17.66
C LEU A 143 -16.67 13.52 -18.22
N ASP A 144 -15.50 13.91 -17.73
CA ASP A 144 -14.77 15.04 -18.29
C ASP A 144 -13.91 14.50 -19.43
N SER A 145 -14.06 15.07 -20.62
CA SER A 145 -13.44 14.58 -21.87
C SER A 145 -11.91 14.69 -21.88
N ASP A 146 -11.31 15.31 -20.86
CA ASP A 146 -9.87 15.47 -20.72
C ASP A 146 -9.18 14.29 -20.00
N PHE A 147 -9.95 13.33 -19.47
CA PHE A 147 -9.44 12.04 -19.02
C PHE A 147 -9.60 11.02 -20.14
N ASP A 148 -8.49 10.70 -20.82
CA ASP A 148 -8.42 9.72 -21.91
C ASP A 148 -8.50 8.27 -21.38
N ASP A 149 -9.47 8.01 -20.50
CA ASP A 149 -9.96 6.67 -20.23
C ASP A 149 -10.73 6.25 -21.49
N GLU A 150 -10.20 5.25 -22.20
CA GLU A 150 -10.65 4.74 -23.50
C GLU A 150 -12.15 4.38 -23.53
N TYR A 151 -13.01 5.39 -23.65
CA TYR A 151 -14.43 5.34 -23.94
C TYR A 151 -14.76 6.57 -24.80
N THR A 152 -14.32 6.52 -26.06
CA THR A 152 -14.76 7.47 -27.09
C THR A 152 -16.25 7.26 -27.36
N GLY A 153 -17.08 7.96 -26.60
CA GLY A 153 -18.40 8.39 -27.01
C GLY A 153 -18.37 9.92 -27.02
N GLU A 154 -19.00 10.52 -28.02
CA GLU A 154 -19.28 11.96 -28.07
C GLU A 154 -19.85 12.45 -26.73
N ASP A 155 -19.70 13.74 -26.39
CA ASP A 155 -20.28 14.36 -25.19
C ASP A 155 -21.81 14.11 -25.13
N GLU A 156 -22.21 12.95 -24.61
CA GLU A 156 -23.58 12.54 -24.42
C GLU A 156 -24.04 12.97 -23.02
N ASP A 157 -25.26 13.51 -22.94
CA ASP A 157 -25.99 13.80 -21.71
C ASP A 157 -25.65 12.77 -20.61
N GLY A 158 -25.04 13.23 -19.51
CA GLY A 158 -24.37 12.42 -18.49
C GLY A 158 -24.86 10.96 -18.35
N LYS A 159 -23.93 10.02 -18.48
CA LYS A 159 -24.21 8.58 -18.48
C LYS A 159 -24.95 8.17 -17.22
N ILE A 160 -26.03 7.41 -17.39
CA ILE A 160 -26.74 6.80 -16.25
C ILE A 160 -25.81 5.79 -15.59
N VAL A 161 -25.43 6.07 -14.35
CA VAL A 161 -24.54 5.21 -13.56
C VAL A 161 -25.32 4.35 -12.56
N GLU A 162 -26.41 4.87 -11.99
CA GLU A 162 -27.21 4.15 -10.99
C GLU A 162 -28.70 4.48 -11.10
N ILE A 163 -29.55 3.50 -10.76
CA ILE A 163 -31.01 3.66 -10.72
C ILE A 163 -31.54 3.05 -9.43
N PHE A 164 -32.20 3.88 -8.62
CA PHE A 164 -32.92 3.46 -7.43
C PHE A 164 -34.41 3.69 -7.65
N ASP A 165 -35.20 2.62 -7.67
CA ASP A 165 -36.64 2.69 -7.97
C ASP A 165 -37.48 2.18 -6.79
N ASN A 166 -38.76 2.53 -6.80
CA ASN A 166 -39.76 2.13 -5.81
C ASN A 166 -39.30 2.44 -4.37
N MET A 167 -38.77 3.65 -4.16
CA MET A 167 -38.32 4.14 -2.85
C MET A 167 -39.43 4.93 -2.17
N LEU A 168 -39.44 4.87 -0.83
CA LEU A 168 -40.25 5.71 0.06
C LEU A 168 -39.32 6.49 0.98
N LEU A 169 -39.77 7.64 1.50
CA LEU A 169 -38.97 8.41 2.48
C LEU A 169 -38.62 7.61 3.75
N ILE A 170 -39.36 6.57 4.11
CA ILE A 170 -39.02 5.72 5.25
C ILE A 170 -37.82 4.77 4.98
N ASN A 171 -37.54 4.40 3.73
CA ASN A 171 -36.55 3.37 3.40
C ASN A 171 -35.49 3.78 2.38
N PHE A 172 -35.60 4.98 1.81
CA PHE A 172 -34.66 5.44 0.78
C PHE A 172 -33.22 5.54 1.28
N GLU A 173 -33.02 5.93 2.55
CA GLU A 173 -31.68 6.05 3.13
C GLU A 173 -30.93 4.72 3.10
N GLU A 174 -31.58 3.66 3.57
CA GLU A 174 -31.01 2.31 3.56
C GLU A 174 -30.78 1.81 2.12
N LYS A 175 -31.76 2.01 1.24
CA LYS A 175 -31.70 1.55 -0.16
C LYS A 175 -30.59 2.21 -0.98
N VAL A 176 -30.29 3.49 -0.72
CA VAL A 176 -29.27 4.24 -1.45
C VAL A 176 -27.91 4.08 -0.79
N ASN A 177 -27.79 4.31 0.53
CA ASN A 177 -26.49 4.40 1.20
C ASN A 177 -25.74 3.08 1.26
N GLN A 178 -26.42 1.94 1.18
CA GLN A 178 -25.77 0.61 1.17
C GLN A 178 -25.25 0.19 -0.21
N VAL A 179 -25.74 0.81 -1.29
CA VAL A 179 -25.54 0.32 -2.66
C VAL A 179 -24.85 1.33 -3.56
N SER A 180 -25.07 2.63 -3.36
CA SER A 180 -24.54 3.68 -4.24
C SER A 180 -23.04 3.88 -4.08
N ALA A 181 -22.34 3.89 -5.22
CA ALA A 181 -20.93 4.28 -5.39
C ALA A 181 -20.75 5.80 -5.52
N PHE A 182 -21.79 6.52 -5.97
CA PHE A 182 -21.69 7.92 -6.37
C PHE A 182 -22.26 8.89 -5.34
N VAL A 183 -23.34 8.50 -4.64
CA VAL A 183 -24.04 9.37 -3.71
C VAL A 183 -24.35 8.69 -2.37
N SER A 184 -24.55 9.52 -1.36
CA SER A 184 -25.25 9.18 -0.14
C SER A 184 -26.43 10.12 0.03
N VAL A 185 -27.44 9.70 0.77
CA VAL A 185 -28.62 10.50 1.07
C VAL A 185 -28.81 10.61 2.58
N LYS A 186 -29.28 11.77 3.02
CA LYS A 186 -29.55 12.04 4.43
C LYS A 186 -30.91 12.73 4.59
N PRO A 187 -31.82 12.21 5.42
CA PRO A 187 -33.08 12.91 5.69
C PRO A 187 -32.83 14.26 6.38
N LEU A 188 -33.59 15.26 5.97
CA LEU A 188 -33.64 16.58 6.60
C LEU A 188 -34.95 16.78 7.39
N VAL A 189 -35.91 15.87 7.23
CA VAL A 189 -37.14 15.78 8.02
C VAL A 189 -37.07 14.64 9.02
N ASP A 190 -37.81 14.77 10.12
CA ASP A 190 -37.95 13.70 11.11
C ASP A 190 -38.89 12.61 10.59
N LEU A 191 -38.30 11.45 10.26
CA LEU A 191 -39.02 10.29 9.71
C LEU A 191 -39.79 9.48 10.77
N THR A 192 -39.73 9.87 12.05
CA THR A 192 -40.61 9.30 13.09
C THR A 192 -42.02 9.87 13.03
N ILE A 193 -42.22 10.99 12.31
CA ILE A 193 -43.50 11.65 12.12
C ILE A 193 -44.19 11.10 10.86
N LEU A 194 -45.39 10.55 11.02
CA LEU A 194 -46.13 9.90 9.94
C LEU A 194 -46.41 10.83 8.75
N GLU A 195 -46.74 12.10 9.00
CA GLU A 195 -46.97 13.10 7.95
C GLU A 195 -45.73 13.32 7.06
N ASN A 196 -44.53 13.21 7.61
CA ASN A 196 -43.29 13.33 6.85
C ASN A 196 -43.02 12.08 6.00
N MET A 197 -43.47 10.91 6.45
CA MET A 197 -43.31 9.64 5.72
C MET A 197 -44.18 9.57 4.46
N GLU A 198 -45.30 10.31 4.43
CA GLU A 198 -46.23 10.40 3.31
C GLU A 198 -45.85 11.48 2.29
N LYS A 199 -44.72 12.19 2.49
CA LYS A 199 -44.25 13.19 1.53
C LYS A 199 -43.55 12.55 0.34
N THR A 200 -43.60 13.26 -0.79
CA THR A 200 -42.86 12.90 -2.01
C THR A 200 -41.96 14.03 -2.44
N PRO A 201 -40.73 13.74 -2.92
CA PRO A 201 -39.90 14.76 -3.55
C PRO A 201 -40.60 15.31 -4.80
N ALA A 202 -40.36 16.59 -5.08
CA ALA A 202 -40.76 17.19 -6.34
C ALA A 202 -40.08 16.44 -7.49
N PHE A 203 -40.85 16.18 -8.56
CA PHE A 203 -40.32 15.51 -9.75
C PHE A 203 -39.73 16.53 -10.72
N ASN A 204 -38.67 16.13 -11.41
CA ASN A 204 -37.93 16.99 -12.32
C ASN A 204 -37.84 16.37 -13.71
N GLU A 205 -38.15 17.16 -14.74
CA GLU A 205 -38.02 16.73 -16.14
C GLU A 205 -36.54 16.63 -16.55
N THR A 206 -35.71 17.57 -16.06
CA THR A 206 -34.26 17.61 -16.22
C THR A 206 -33.53 17.14 -14.95
N ALA A 207 -32.32 16.61 -15.12
CA ALA A 207 -31.49 16.22 -13.99
C ALA A 207 -30.98 17.46 -13.23
N LEU A 208 -30.94 17.37 -11.90
CA LEU A 208 -30.44 18.40 -11.01
C LEU A 208 -28.98 18.08 -10.65
N SER A 209 -28.06 18.97 -10.97
CA SER A 209 -26.64 18.80 -10.62
C SER A 209 -26.41 19.00 -9.11
N LEU A 210 -25.55 18.17 -8.54
CA LEU A 210 -24.94 18.45 -7.24
C LEU A 210 -23.98 19.64 -7.39
N GLY A 211 -23.79 20.40 -6.32
CA GLY A 211 -22.88 21.56 -6.34
C GLY A 211 -22.16 21.80 -5.03
N GLY A 212 -21.14 22.66 -5.07
CA GLY A 212 -20.35 23.06 -3.91
C GLY A 212 -19.28 22.05 -3.49
N GLY A 213 -19.03 21.03 -4.31
CA GLY A 213 -17.89 20.14 -4.14
C GLY A 213 -16.60 20.87 -4.46
N VAL A 214 -15.59 20.70 -3.61
CA VAL A 214 -14.28 21.33 -3.76
C VAL A 214 -13.22 20.26 -3.63
N ASN A 215 -12.44 20.06 -4.69
CA ASN A 215 -11.21 19.27 -4.63
C ASN A 215 -10.06 20.20 -4.27
N GLY A 216 -9.76 20.26 -2.98
CA GLY A 216 -8.57 20.95 -2.46
C GLY A 216 -7.37 20.01 -2.32
N MET A 217 -7.47 18.78 -2.82
CA MET A 217 -6.42 17.78 -2.64
C MET A 217 -5.30 18.00 -3.66
N SER A 218 -4.09 17.90 -3.16
CA SER A 218 -2.85 18.04 -3.90
C SER A 218 -1.90 16.91 -3.48
N PRO A 219 -0.88 16.60 -4.30
CA PRO A 219 0.09 15.57 -3.94
C PRO A 219 0.72 15.75 -2.55
N ILE A 220 0.96 17.00 -2.10
CA ILE A 220 1.56 17.27 -0.79
C ILE A 220 0.68 16.79 0.38
N ASP A 221 -0.64 16.64 0.21
CA ASP A 221 -1.53 16.15 1.27
C ASP A 221 -1.28 14.68 1.64
N PHE A 222 -0.62 13.91 0.76
CA PHE A 222 -0.22 12.52 1.00
C PHE A 222 1.04 12.43 1.86
N LEU A 223 1.94 13.41 1.76
CA LEU A 223 3.00 13.57 2.75
C LEU A 223 2.40 14.08 4.05
N GLY A 224 1.53 15.09 3.94
CA GLY A 224 0.93 15.76 5.07
C GLY A 224 1.96 16.54 5.87
N ASP A 225 1.70 16.67 7.17
CA ASP A 225 2.52 17.44 8.11
C ASP A 225 2.85 16.58 9.33
N SER A 226 4.10 16.63 9.77
CA SER A 226 4.60 15.81 10.88
C SER A 226 4.10 16.27 12.25
N VAL A 227 3.75 17.55 12.40
CA VAL A 227 3.20 18.10 13.65
C VAL A 227 1.75 17.64 13.82
N THR A 228 0.95 17.73 12.77
CA THR A 228 -0.44 17.26 12.78
C THR A 228 -0.58 15.77 12.52
N ARG A 229 0.52 15.07 12.20
CA ARG A 229 0.56 13.65 11.82
C ARG A 229 -0.41 13.32 10.69
N ALA A 230 -0.49 14.20 9.70
CA ALA A 230 -1.29 13.99 8.49
C ALA A 230 -0.49 13.21 7.44
N GLY A 231 -1.18 12.62 6.46
CA GLY A 231 -0.53 11.88 5.38
C GLY A 231 0.38 10.76 5.88
N ILE A 232 1.54 10.59 5.25
CA ILE A 232 2.52 9.56 5.58
C ILE A 232 3.03 9.68 7.03
N HIS A 233 3.06 10.89 7.59
CA HIS A 233 3.51 11.12 8.97
C HIS A 233 2.55 10.60 10.05
N ALA A 234 1.34 10.18 9.66
CA ALA A 234 0.47 9.42 10.57
C ALA A 234 1.09 8.07 10.99
N PHE A 235 2.07 7.57 10.23
CA PHE A 235 2.78 6.33 10.53
C PHE A 235 3.98 6.53 11.47
N ASP A 236 4.40 7.76 11.77
CA ASP A 236 5.61 8.06 12.57
C ASP A 236 5.64 7.36 13.94
N THR A 237 4.47 7.07 14.52
CA THR A 237 4.35 6.40 15.84
C THR A 237 3.96 4.94 15.77
N ILE A 238 3.90 4.37 14.57
CA ILE A 238 3.54 2.98 14.36
C ILE A 238 4.81 2.21 14.04
N ASP A 239 5.19 1.30 14.93
CA ASP A 239 6.27 0.36 14.68
C ASP A 239 5.76 -0.85 13.88
N GLY A 240 6.65 -1.49 13.13
CA GLY A 240 6.33 -2.73 12.40
C GLY A 240 5.61 -2.54 11.06
N ILE A 241 5.58 -1.34 10.49
CA ILE A 241 5.19 -1.13 9.08
C ILE A 241 6.36 -1.53 8.18
N ASN A 242 6.11 -2.31 7.13
CA ASN A 242 7.17 -2.82 6.26
C ASN A 242 7.01 -2.41 4.80
N ILE A 243 5.77 -2.19 4.35
CA ILE A 243 5.44 -1.95 2.94
C ILE A 243 4.54 -0.72 2.88
N VAL A 244 4.99 0.34 2.22
CA VAL A 244 4.24 1.59 2.08
C VAL A 244 3.75 1.74 0.64
N ALA A 245 2.51 2.17 0.46
CA ALA A 245 1.93 2.50 -0.84
C ALA A 245 1.02 3.74 -0.76
N ALA A 246 0.99 4.52 -1.83
CA ALA A 246 0.07 5.64 -1.99
C ALA A 246 -0.52 5.62 -3.41
N PRO A 247 -1.51 4.74 -3.64
CA PRO A 247 -1.97 4.41 -5.00
C PRO A 247 -2.55 5.63 -5.72
N ASP A 248 -3.26 6.52 -5.02
CA ASP A 248 -3.89 7.69 -5.63
C ASP A 248 -2.89 8.74 -6.14
N LEU A 249 -1.63 8.75 -5.66
CA LEU A 249 -0.63 9.72 -6.12
C LEU A 249 -0.28 9.53 -7.60
N ALA A 250 -0.36 8.31 -8.11
CA ALA A 250 0.00 8.01 -9.48
C ALA A 250 -0.92 8.70 -10.50
N ASP A 251 -2.18 8.93 -10.13
CA ASP A 251 -3.19 9.58 -10.96
C ASP A 251 -3.19 11.12 -10.82
N MET A 252 -2.31 11.68 -9.98
CA MET A 252 -2.27 13.11 -9.73
C MET A 252 -1.24 13.83 -10.59
N ALA A 253 -1.66 14.96 -11.15
CA ALA A 253 -0.74 15.89 -11.81
C ALA A 253 0.37 16.35 -10.83
N TYR A 254 1.60 16.43 -11.34
CA TYR A 254 2.77 16.90 -10.59
C TYR A 254 3.13 16.08 -9.32
N SER A 255 2.70 14.81 -9.23
CA SER A 255 2.93 13.95 -8.06
C SER A 255 4.38 13.48 -7.85
N ARG A 256 5.22 13.57 -8.89
CA ARG A 256 6.61 13.08 -8.86
C ARG A 256 7.44 13.63 -7.71
N GLY A 257 7.30 14.92 -7.39
CA GLY A 257 8.01 15.55 -6.28
C GLY A 257 7.63 14.93 -4.94
N THR A 258 6.34 14.70 -4.72
CA THR A 258 5.83 14.02 -3.52
C THR A 258 6.30 12.57 -3.44
N ILE A 259 6.34 11.86 -4.56
CA ILE A 259 6.88 10.48 -4.63
C ILE A 259 8.35 10.44 -4.18
N LEU A 260 9.17 11.42 -4.60
CA LEU A 260 10.56 11.56 -4.10
C LEU A 260 10.62 11.75 -2.59
N ASP A 261 9.73 12.56 -2.03
CA ASP A 261 9.69 12.81 -0.59
C ASP A 261 9.20 11.58 0.19
N MET A 262 8.27 10.79 -0.35
CA MET A 262 7.86 9.50 0.25
C MET A 262 9.00 8.46 0.20
N LEU A 263 9.77 8.44 -0.89
CA LEU A 263 11.00 7.63 -0.98
C LEU A 263 12.03 8.06 0.07
N ASN A 264 12.18 9.36 0.29
CA ASN A 264 13.07 9.91 1.32
C ASN A 264 12.57 9.57 2.73
N TYR A 265 11.27 9.62 2.98
CA TYR A 265 10.67 9.20 4.24
C TYR A 265 11.05 7.75 4.57
N CYS A 266 10.81 6.80 3.65
CA CYS A 266 11.13 5.39 3.88
C CYS A 266 12.64 5.17 4.04
N LYS A 267 13.46 5.90 3.28
CA LYS A 267 14.93 5.88 3.42
C LYS A 267 15.43 6.37 4.78
N LEU A 268 14.77 7.36 5.37
CA LEU A 268 15.13 7.88 6.69
C LEU A 268 14.66 6.95 7.81
N ARG A 269 13.48 6.33 7.64
CA ARG A 269 12.89 5.40 8.60
C ARG A 269 13.61 4.04 8.66
N LYS A 270 14.08 3.56 7.51
CA LYS A 270 14.92 2.35 7.30
C LYS A 270 14.29 0.99 7.59
N ASP A 271 13.04 0.94 8.02
CA ASP A 271 12.29 -0.28 8.36
C ASP A 271 11.20 -0.63 7.32
N CYS A 272 10.98 0.23 6.32
CA CYS A 272 9.94 0.06 5.31
C CYS A 272 10.39 0.38 3.87
N ILE A 273 9.69 -0.20 2.90
CA ILE A 273 9.91 0.03 1.45
C ILE A 273 8.69 0.73 0.84
N PHE A 274 8.91 1.75 0.00
CA PHE A 274 7.84 2.39 -0.75
C PHE A 274 7.65 1.73 -2.12
N ILE A 275 6.43 1.28 -2.40
CA ILE A 275 6.04 0.81 -3.73
C ILE A 275 5.59 2.02 -4.54
N VAL A 276 6.32 2.28 -5.63
CA VAL A 276 6.07 3.41 -6.51
C VAL A 276 5.22 2.95 -7.70
N ASP A 277 4.11 3.62 -7.90
CA ASP A 277 3.29 3.55 -9.10
C ASP A 277 3.62 4.77 -9.99
N PRO A 278 4.00 4.59 -11.27
CA PRO A 278 4.10 5.70 -12.21
C PRO A 278 2.70 6.14 -12.67
N PRO A 279 2.54 7.31 -13.30
CA PRO A 279 1.31 7.65 -14.02
C PRO A 279 0.90 6.56 -15.02
N HIS A 280 -0.40 6.42 -15.25
CA HIS A 280 -0.93 5.52 -16.27
C HIS A 280 -0.68 6.09 -17.69
N GLY A 281 -0.92 5.30 -18.72
CA GLY A 281 -0.78 5.68 -20.13
C GLY A 281 0.66 5.70 -20.66
N LEU A 282 1.66 5.77 -19.77
CA LEU A 282 3.06 5.93 -20.15
C LEU A 282 3.58 4.79 -21.04
N ASN A 283 4.38 5.13 -22.04
CA ASN A 283 5.16 4.18 -22.82
C ASN A 283 6.49 3.82 -22.10
N PRO A 284 7.24 2.81 -22.58
CA PRO A 284 8.49 2.39 -21.93
C PRO A 284 9.55 3.49 -21.80
N GLN A 285 9.65 4.42 -22.74
CA GLN A 285 10.59 5.54 -22.60
C GLN A 285 10.08 6.55 -21.57
N GLU A 286 8.78 6.86 -21.57
CA GLU A 286 8.17 7.82 -20.63
C GLU A 286 8.24 7.36 -19.18
N VAL A 287 8.03 6.06 -18.89
CA VAL A 287 8.19 5.54 -17.51
C VAL A 287 9.65 5.56 -17.06
N LYS A 288 10.59 5.38 -17.99
CA LYS A 288 12.02 5.57 -17.72
C LYS A 288 12.32 7.03 -17.43
N ASP A 289 11.83 7.95 -18.25
CA ASP A 289 11.97 9.39 -18.06
C ASP A 289 11.35 9.85 -16.72
N PHE A 290 10.20 9.28 -16.34
CA PHE A 290 9.57 9.48 -15.03
C PHE A 290 10.50 9.07 -13.89
N LYS A 291 11.09 7.87 -13.94
CA LYS A 291 12.06 7.42 -12.93
C LYS A 291 13.29 8.32 -12.89
N GLU A 292 13.82 8.73 -14.05
CA GLU A 292 15.05 9.50 -14.15
C GLU A 292 14.88 11.01 -13.85
N GLY A 293 13.66 11.54 -13.95
CA GLY A 293 13.43 12.99 -13.89
C GLY A 293 13.85 13.68 -15.17
N ALA A 294 13.58 13.04 -16.31
CA ALA A 294 13.91 13.48 -17.66
C ALA A 294 12.64 13.64 -18.52
N GLY A 295 12.80 14.05 -19.78
CA GLY A 295 11.68 14.26 -20.70
C GLY A 295 10.78 15.39 -20.21
N GLU A 296 9.48 15.11 -20.05
CA GLU A 296 8.50 16.05 -19.48
C GLU A 296 8.56 16.12 -17.95
N TYR A 297 9.31 15.21 -17.32
CA TYR A 297 9.52 15.17 -15.88
C TYR A 297 10.79 15.93 -15.48
N SER A 298 10.82 16.41 -14.24
CA SER A 298 11.96 17.14 -13.69
C SER A 298 12.27 16.73 -12.25
N GLY A 299 13.43 17.17 -11.76
CA GLY A 299 13.93 16.86 -10.41
C GLY A 299 14.91 15.69 -10.40
N ASN A 300 15.31 15.25 -9.20
CA ASN A 300 16.29 14.18 -9.04
C ASN A 300 15.72 12.84 -9.51
N SER A 301 16.58 11.96 -10.04
CA SER A 301 16.20 10.58 -10.32
C SER A 301 15.82 9.87 -9.03
N PHE A 302 14.88 8.93 -9.13
CA PHE A 302 14.58 8.04 -8.00
C PHE A 302 15.79 7.12 -7.80
N ASN A 303 16.52 7.31 -6.70
CA ASN A 303 17.71 6.53 -6.37
C ASN A 303 17.76 6.17 -4.88
N THR A 304 17.14 5.05 -4.52
CA THR A 304 17.13 4.52 -3.16
C THR A 304 16.84 3.02 -3.18
N SER A 305 17.41 2.29 -2.23
CA SER A 305 17.08 0.87 -2.03
C SER A 305 15.77 0.68 -1.28
N TYR A 306 15.25 1.72 -0.63
CA TYR A 306 13.98 1.73 0.12
C TYR A 306 12.76 2.04 -0.76
N GLY A 307 12.86 1.80 -2.07
CA GLY A 307 11.73 1.90 -2.98
C GLY A 307 11.87 0.99 -4.18
N ALA A 308 10.73 0.61 -4.75
CA ALA A 308 10.63 -0.22 -5.94
C ALA A 308 9.47 0.26 -6.82
N LEU A 309 9.74 0.48 -8.11
CA LEU A 309 8.73 0.95 -9.07
C LEU A 309 8.16 -0.22 -9.85
N TYR A 310 6.84 -0.28 -9.99
CA TYR A 310 6.12 -1.31 -10.71
C TYR A 310 5.31 -0.73 -11.87
N TYR A 311 5.43 -1.33 -13.04
CA TYR A 311 4.84 -0.85 -14.29
C TYR A 311 4.45 -2.04 -15.16
N PRO A 312 3.37 -1.99 -15.95
CA PRO A 312 2.37 -0.92 -16.06
C PRO A 312 1.25 -1.06 -15.02
N TRP A 313 0.22 -0.20 -15.13
CA TRP A 313 -1.03 -0.39 -14.39
C TRP A 313 -1.74 -1.69 -14.78
N VAL A 314 -2.63 -2.14 -13.92
CA VAL A 314 -3.28 -3.44 -14.02
C VAL A 314 -4.79 -3.31 -14.04
N TYR A 315 -5.46 -4.21 -14.74
CA TYR A 315 -6.91 -4.33 -14.70
C TYR A 315 -7.33 -5.35 -13.63
N ILE A 316 -8.29 -4.99 -12.81
CA ILE A 316 -8.98 -5.89 -11.87
C ILE A 316 -10.45 -5.99 -12.26
N ASN A 317 -11.12 -7.04 -11.79
CA ASN A 317 -12.58 -7.06 -11.77
C ASN A 317 -13.06 -6.19 -10.59
N ASP A 318 -13.68 -5.05 -10.90
CA ASP A 318 -14.24 -4.15 -9.91
C ASP A 318 -15.27 -4.89 -9.04
N PRO A 319 -15.01 -5.05 -7.72
CA PRO A 319 -15.90 -5.81 -6.84
C PRO A 319 -17.28 -5.18 -6.71
N LEU A 320 -17.42 -3.88 -6.99
CA LEU A 320 -18.69 -3.16 -6.90
C LEU A 320 -19.53 -3.28 -8.17
N THR A 321 -18.90 -3.12 -9.34
CA THR A 321 -19.61 -3.05 -10.62
C THR A 321 -19.52 -4.32 -11.46
N GLY A 322 -18.59 -5.23 -11.14
CA GLY A 322 -18.29 -6.44 -11.92
C GLY A 322 -17.60 -6.17 -13.27
N LYS A 323 -17.27 -4.91 -13.58
CA LYS A 323 -16.57 -4.51 -14.81
C LYS A 323 -15.06 -4.50 -14.59
N GLN A 324 -14.30 -4.45 -15.68
CA GLN A 324 -12.85 -4.21 -15.57
C GLN A 324 -12.60 -2.76 -15.15
N LYS A 325 -11.71 -2.57 -14.17
CA LYS A 325 -11.22 -1.25 -13.74
C LYS A 325 -9.70 -1.24 -13.79
N LEU A 326 -9.14 -0.21 -14.39
CA LEU A 326 -7.70 0.05 -14.38
C LEU A 326 -7.30 0.63 -13.01
N VAL A 327 -6.27 0.06 -12.38
CA VAL A 327 -5.79 0.48 -11.07
C VAL A 327 -4.25 0.46 -10.98
N PRO A 328 -3.65 1.29 -10.11
CA PRO A 328 -2.22 1.21 -9.80
C PRO A 328 -1.87 -0.16 -9.20
N PRO A 329 -0.70 -0.74 -9.53
CA PRO A 329 -0.37 -2.09 -9.11
C PRO A 329 0.03 -2.20 -7.62
N SER A 330 0.40 -1.10 -6.94
CA SER A 330 0.98 -1.15 -5.59
C SER A 330 0.21 -1.97 -4.56
N GLY A 331 -1.13 -1.95 -4.60
CA GLY A 331 -1.96 -2.78 -3.72
C GLY A 331 -1.73 -4.27 -3.90
N ALA A 332 -1.73 -4.72 -5.16
CA ALA A 332 -1.49 -6.12 -5.49
C ALA A 332 -0.04 -6.52 -5.14
N ILE A 333 0.94 -5.67 -5.51
CA ILE A 333 2.36 -5.91 -5.20
C ILE A 333 2.62 -6.02 -3.70
N ALA A 334 2.00 -5.14 -2.89
CA ALA A 334 2.14 -5.18 -1.44
C ALA A 334 1.60 -6.50 -0.86
N GLY A 335 0.48 -7.00 -1.40
CA GLY A 335 -0.08 -8.28 -0.98
C GLY A 335 0.80 -9.46 -1.41
N THR A 336 1.33 -9.45 -2.63
CA THR A 336 2.30 -10.46 -3.10
C THR A 336 3.56 -10.50 -2.22
N TYR A 337 4.07 -9.33 -1.80
CA TYR A 337 5.19 -9.28 -0.84
C TYR A 337 4.82 -9.98 0.47
N ALA A 338 3.66 -9.66 1.03
CA ALA A 338 3.18 -10.27 2.28
C ALA A 338 3.00 -11.79 2.14
N TYR A 339 2.44 -12.25 1.02
CA TYR A 339 2.27 -13.66 0.74
C TYR A 339 3.60 -14.41 0.64
N VAL A 340 4.53 -13.93 -0.18
CA VAL A 340 5.85 -14.56 -0.36
C VAL A 340 6.63 -14.61 0.94
N ASP A 341 6.57 -13.55 1.74
CA ASP A 341 7.21 -13.52 3.05
C ASP A 341 6.67 -14.61 3.98
N SER A 342 5.35 -14.79 4.01
CA SER A 342 4.72 -15.80 4.87
C SER A 342 5.00 -17.23 4.40
N MET A 343 5.11 -17.45 3.08
CA MET A 343 5.24 -18.79 2.49
C MET A 343 6.68 -19.24 2.29
N ARG A 344 7.58 -18.31 1.98
CA ARG A 344 8.96 -18.58 1.56
C ARG A 344 9.99 -17.82 2.39
N GLY A 345 9.58 -16.77 3.08
CA GLY A 345 10.46 -15.86 3.82
C GLY A 345 10.90 -14.66 2.97
N VAL A 346 11.18 -13.55 3.64
CA VAL A 346 11.52 -12.23 3.07
C VAL A 346 12.72 -12.24 2.12
N HIS A 347 13.59 -13.25 2.24
CA HIS A 347 14.76 -13.44 1.39
C HIS A 347 14.40 -13.91 -0.03
N LYS A 348 13.18 -14.39 -0.26
CA LYS A 348 12.72 -14.82 -1.58
C LYS A 348 12.24 -13.63 -2.40
N ALA A 349 12.70 -13.54 -3.66
CA ALA A 349 12.20 -12.54 -4.61
C ALA A 349 10.71 -12.77 -4.93
N PRO A 350 9.83 -11.75 -4.76
CA PRO A 350 8.40 -11.82 -5.08
C PRO A 350 8.17 -11.55 -6.57
N ALA A 351 8.75 -12.40 -7.40
CA ALA A 351 8.73 -12.29 -8.85
C ALA A 351 8.80 -13.69 -9.50
N GLY A 352 8.42 -13.76 -10.78
CA GLY A 352 8.33 -14.98 -11.56
C GLY A 352 6.91 -15.53 -11.62
N THR A 353 6.72 -16.65 -12.34
CA THR A 353 5.39 -17.22 -12.61
C THR A 353 4.71 -17.84 -11.40
N THR A 354 5.45 -18.06 -10.31
CA THR A 354 4.92 -18.68 -9.07
C THR A 354 4.87 -17.66 -7.94
N ASP A 355 6.02 -17.14 -7.52
CA ASP A 355 6.08 -16.23 -6.37
C ASP A 355 5.73 -14.77 -6.73
N GLY A 356 5.56 -14.46 -8.02
CA GLY A 356 5.12 -13.15 -8.51
C GLY A 356 3.76 -13.19 -9.20
N TYR A 357 3.03 -14.30 -9.12
CA TYR A 357 1.69 -14.41 -9.70
C TYR A 357 0.73 -13.41 -9.02
N LEU A 358 -0.15 -12.79 -9.81
CA LEU A 358 -1.13 -11.82 -9.32
C LEU A 358 -2.55 -12.40 -9.47
N ASP A 359 -3.15 -12.85 -8.37
CA ASP A 359 -4.45 -13.54 -8.34
C ASP A 359 -5.65 -12.62 -8.64
N SER A 360 -5.57 -11.36 -8.21
CA SER A 360 -6.63 -10.36 -8.36
C SER A 360 -6.61 -9.66 -9.72
N VAL A 361 -5.52 -9.78 -10.47
CA VAL A 361 -5.28 -9.07 -11.72
C VAL A 361 -5.75 -9.88 -12.92
N VAL A 362 -6.59 -9.27 -13.76
CA VAL A 362 -7.19 -9.89 -14.95
C VAL A 362 -6.69 -9.33 -16.27
N GLY A 363 -5.91 -8.25 -16.24
CA GLY A 363 -5.31 -7.63 -17.41
C GLY A 363 -4.17 -6.69 -17.06
N ILE A 364 -3.42 -6.26 -18.07
CA ILE A 364 -2.39 -5.25 -17.94
C ILE A 364 -2.67 -4.13 -18.95
N GLU A 365 -2.42 -2.90 -18.56
CA GLU A 365 -2.61 -1.72 -19.42
C GLU A 365 -1.80 -1.81 -20.71
N LYS A 366 -0.54 -2.25 -20.61
CA LYS A 366 0.39 -2.29 -21.73
C LYS A 366 1.18 -3.59 -21.76
N ILE A 367 1.14 -4.28 -22.90
CA ILE A 367 1.94 -5.50 -23.09
C ILE A 367 3.38 -5.11 -23.40
N ILE A 368 4.30 -5.46 -22.50
CA ILE A 368 5.72 -5.11 -22.62
C ILE A 368 6.51 -6.25 -23.28
N THR A 369 7.13 -5.95 -24.42
CA THR A 369 8.01 -6.88 -25.13
C THR A 369 9.30 -7.14 -24.36
N LYS A 370 10.05 -8.17 -24.77
CA LYS A 370 11.37 -8.46 -24.18
C LYS A 370 12.39 -7.33 -24.43
N ALA A 371 12.31 -6.66 -25.58
CA ALA A 371 13.22 -5.58 -25.92
C ALA A 371 12.97 -4.33 -25.06
N GLU A 372 11.71 -3.95 -24.90
CA GLU A 372 11.30 -2.84 -24.02
C GLU A 372 11.65 -3.15 -22.56
N GLN A 373 11.41 -4.37 -22.08
CA GLN A 373 11.84 -4.75 -20.75
C GLN A 373 13.38 -4.68 -20.59
N GLY A 374 14.14 -4.94 -21.66
CA GLY A 374 15.59 -4.77 -21.68
C GLY A 374 16.05 -3.31 -21.49
N LEU A 375 15.21 -2.34 -21.84
CA LEU A 375 15.42 -0.91 -21.56
C LEU A 375 15.10 -0.57 -20.10
N LEU A 376 14.02 -1.16 -19.55
CA LEU A 376 13.48 -0.81 -18.24
C LEU A 376 14.22 -1.47 -17.07
N ASN A 377 14.59 -2.74 -17.20
CA ASN A 377 15.11 -3.54 -16.10
C ASN A 377 16.45 -3.02 -15.53
N PRO A 378 17.43 -2.55 -16.33
CA PRO A 378 18.65 -1.95 -15.79
C PRO A 378 18.40 -0.72 -14.91
N ASP A 379 17.28 -0.03 -15.12
CA ASP A 379 16.89 1.18 -14.40
C ASP A 379 16.05 0.91 -13.14
N GLY A 380 15.87 -0.35 -12.75
CA GLY A 380 15.13 -0.70 -11.53
C GLY A 380 13.61 -0.65 -11.70
N ILE A 381 13.12 -0.64 -12.93
CA ILE A 381 11.67 -0.63 -13.24
C ILE A 381 11.19 -2.07 -13.36
N ASN A 382 10.35 -2.50 -12.42
CA ASN A 382 9.82 -3.86 -12.36
C ASN A 382 8.60 -4.01 -13.26
N VAL A 383 8.75 -4.80 -14.31
CA VAL A 383 7.68 -4.99 -15.29
C VAL A 383 6.69 -6.07 -14.85
N ILE A 384 5.40 -5.79 -14.90
CA ILE A 384 4.33 -6.79 -14.80
C ILE A 384 4.05 -7.33 -16.20
N ARG A 385 4.04 -8.66 -16.33
CA ARG A 385 3.97 -9.36 -17.61
C ARG A 385 2.76 -10.27 -17.68
N SER A 386 2.10 -10.27 -18.83
CA SER A 386 1.16 -11.33 -19.21
C SER A 386 1.95 -12.44 -19.90
N LEU A 387 1.99 -13.61 -19.27
CA LEU A 387 2.63 -14.83 -19.74
C LEU A 387 1.57 -15.94 -19.91
N PRO A 388 1.87 -17.04 -20.62
CA PRO A 388 0.94 -18.17 -20.73
C PRO A 388 0.47 -18.74 -19.39
N GLU A 389 1.32 -18.66 -18.36
CA GLU A 389 1.01 -19.09 -16.99
C GLU A 389 0.08 -18.11 -16.25
N GLY A 390 -0.05 -16.88 -16.74
CA GLY A 390 -0.88 -15.81 -16.18
C GLY A 390 -0.14 -14.48 -16.05
N ILE A 391 -0.73 -13.55 -15.32
CA ILE A 391 -0.16 -12.21 -15.10
C ILE A 391 0.73 -12.27 -13.86
N CYS A 392 1.98 -11.85 -14.02
CA CYS A 392 2.95 -11.93 -12.94
C CYS A 392 3.96 -10.79 -12.95
N VAL A 393 4.50 -10.51 -11.78
CA VAL A 393 5.63 -9.63 -11.54
C VAL A 393 6.89 -10.24 -12.16
N TRP A 394 7.50 -9.55 -13.11
CA TRP A 394 8.69 -10.00 -13.85
C TRP A 394 9.92 -9.12 -13.59
N GLY A 395 10.08 -8.69 -12.34
CA GLY A 395 11.23 -7.93 -11.83
C GLY A 395 11.16 -7.79 -10.31
N ALA A 396 12.31 -7.80 -9.65
CA ALA A 396 12.41 -7.65 -8.19
C ALA A 396 13.54 -6.68 -7.81
N ARG A 397 13.71 -5.61 -8.59
CA ARG A 397 14.73 -4.59 -8.37
C ARG A 397 14.24 -3.44 -7.52
N THR A 398 15.15 -2.86 -6.75
CA THR A 398 14.92 -1.55 -6.11
C THR A 398 15.27 -0.42 -7.08
N LEU A 399 15.02 0.82 -6.67
CA LEU A 399 15.42 2.02 -7.41
C LEU A 399 16.92 2.37 -7.23
N SER A 400 17.68 1.56 -6.49
CA SER A 400 19.10 1.81 -6.22
C SER A 400 19.97 1.59 -7.45
N SER A 401 20.86 2.53 -7.75
CA SER A 401 21.95 2.35 -8.71
C SER A 401 23.09 1.48 -8.17
N ASP A 402 23.14 1.25 -6.85
CA ASP A 402 24.14 0.41 -6.21
C ASP A 402 23.80 -1.08 -6.40
N SER A 403 24.74 -1.81 -7.01
CA SER A 403 24.63 -3.25 -7.29
C SER A 403 24.52 -4.13 -6.03
N GLU A 404 24.92 -3.64 -4.86
CA GLU A 404 24.73 -4.36 -3.59
C GLU A 404 23.27 -4.33 -3.13
N TRP A 405 22.56 -3.27 -3.47
CA TRP A 405 21.21 -2.97 -2.97
C TRP A 405 20.12 -3.02 -4.02
N ASN A 406 20.43 -3.56 -5.21
CA ASN A 406 19.55 -3.51 -6.37
C ASN A 406 18.38 -4.51 -6.32
N TYR A 407 18.28 -5.38 -5.32
CA TYR A 407 17.21 -6.38 -5.20
C TYR A 407 16.32 -6.12 -3.99
N VAL A 408 15.00 -6.16 -4.22
CA VAL A 408 13.95 -5.94 -3.21
C VAL A 408 14.08 -6.92 -2.05
N ASN A 409 14.19 -8.22 -2.34
CA ASN A 409 14.29 -9.26 -1.31
C ASN A 409 15.57 -9.14 -0.48
N VAL A 410 16.67 -8.66 -1.08
CA VAL A 410 17.92 -8.40 -0.35
C VAL A 410 17.77 -7.21 0.59
N ARG A 411 17.22 -6.09 0.12
CA ARG A 411 16.98 -4.93 1.00
C ARG A 411 16.01 -5.28 2.13
N ARG A 412 14.91 -5.98 1.82
CA ARG A 412 13.91 -6.38 2.83
C ARG A 412 14.46 -7.39 3.83
N LEU A 413 15.31 -8.33 3.41
CA LEU A 413 16.04 -9.21 4.33
C LEU A 413 16.96 -8.41 5.28
N MET A 414 17.67 -7.42 4.76
CA MET A 414 18.54 -6.58 5.60
C MET A 414 17.73 -5.77 6.60
N MET A 415 16.59 -5.18 6.21
CA MET A 415 15.67 -4.51 7.16
C MET A 415 15.18 -5.47 8.25
N TYR A 416 14.76 -6.68 7.88
CA TYR A 416 14.33 -7.70 8.83
C TYR A 416 15.43 -8.06 9.85
N ILE A 417 16.68 -8.24 9.39
CA ILE A 417 17.81 -8.54 10.26
C ILE A 417 18.12 -7.34 11.17
N GLU A 418 18.26 -6.15 10.61
CA GLU A 418 18.57 -4.91 11.34
C GLU A 418 17.55 -4.67 12.47
N GLU A 419 16.26 -4.74 12.16
CA GLU A 419 15.18 -4.49 13.12
C GLU A 419 15.09 -5.60 14.20
N SER A 420 15.20 -6.88 13.80
CA SER A 420 15.18 -7.98 14.76
C SER A 420 16.36 -7.90 15.74
N LEU A 421 17.53 -7.49 15.25
CA LEU A 421 18.69 -7.30 16.10
C LEU A 421 18.52 -6.11 17.03
N ASP A 422 17.93 -5.01 16.58
CA ASP A 422 17.66 -3.85 17.43
C ASP A 422 16.69 -4.21 18.57
N GLU A 423 15.48 -4.69 18.25
CA GLU A 423 14.48 -5.09 19.25
C GLU A 423 15.02 -6.16 20.21
N GLY A 424 15.69 -7.18 19.65
CA GLY A 424 16.23 -8.30 20.40
C GLY A 424 17.44 -7.96 21.28
N SER A 425 18.07 -6.81 21.08
CA SER A 425 19.26 -6.38 21.84
C SER A 425 19.01 -5.22 22.79
N GLN A 426 17.79 -4.66 22.86
CA GLN A 426 17.43 -3.57 23.78
C GLN A 426 17.79 -3.83 25.26
N TRP A 427 17.78 -5.09 25.69
CA TRP A 427 18.15 -5.46 27.06
C TRP A 427 19.63 -5.21 27.43
N VAL A 428 20.49 -4.97 26.44
CA VAL A 428 21.92 -4.71 26.62
C VAL A 428 22.16 -3.32 27.22
N VAL A 429 21.22 -2.40 26.99
CA VAL A 429 21.29 -1.03 27.51
C VAL A 429 21.34 -1.06 29.04
N PHE A 430 22.28 -0.30 29.63
CA PHE A 430 22.57 -0.23 31.07
C PHE A 430 23.17 -1.49 31.72
N GLU A 431 23.54 -2.51 30.96
CA GLU A 431 24.31 -3.64 31.50
C GLU A 431 25.80 -3.28 31.68
N PRO A 432 26.52 -3.91 32.64
CA PRO A 432 27.97 -3.72 32.78
C PRO A 432 28.73 -4.12 31.51
N ASN A 433 29.49 -3.19 30.93
CA ASN A 433 30.27 -3.43 29.72
C ASN A 433 31.56 -4.22 30.03
N ASP A 434 31.41 -5.55 30.10
CA ASP A 434 32.44 -6.52 30.42
C ASP A 434 32.43 -7.74 29.47
N PRO A 435 33.47 -8.59 29.48
CA PRO A 435 33.53 -9.79 28.64
C PRO A 435 32.36 -10.78 28.82
N SER A 436 31.68 -10.77 29.96
CA SER A 436 30.51 -11.61 30.22
C SER A 436 29.31 -11.13 29.40
N LEU A 437 29.07 -9.81 29.36
CA LEU A 437 28.07 -9.19 28.49
C LEU A 437 28.35 -9.50 27.02
N TRP A 438 29.60 -9.31 26.57
CA TRP A 438 30.01 -9.59 25.20
C TRP A 438 29.71 -11.03 24.80
N GLY A 439 30.04 -11.99 25.67
CA GLY A 439 29.72 -13.39 25.44
C GLY A 439 28.22 -13.67 25.32
N LYS A 440 27.37 -13.01 26.12
CA LYS A 440 25.90 -13.14 26.03
C LYS A 440 25.37 -12.57 24.71
N VAL A 441 25.80 -11.35 24.36
CA VAL A 441 25.42 -10.67 23.11
C VAL A 441 25.81 -11.53 21.91
N LYS A 442 27.09 -11.94 21.83
CA LYS A 442 27.60 -12.78 20.74
C LYS A 442 26.77 -14.06 20.58
N ARG A 443 26.49 -14.77 21.69
CA ARG A 443 25.68 -16.00 21.65
C ARG A 443 24.27 -15.77 21.12
N ASN A 444 23.57 -14.72 21.60
CA ASN A 444 22.19 -14.46 21.20
C ASN A 444 22.10 -14.05 19.71
N LEU A 445 22.99 -13.16 19.26
CA LEU A 445 23.07 -12.72 17.86
C LEU A 445 23.44 -13.88 16.93
N THR A 446 24.46 -14.67 17.28
CA THR A 446 24.86 -15.85 16.50
C THR A 446 23.73 -16.87 16.42
N ALA A 447 22.98 -17.10 17.50
CA ALA A 447 21.84 -18.02 17.49
C ALA A 447 20.71 -17.54 16.56
N PHE A 448 20.44 -16.23 16.51
CA PHE A 448 19.49 -15.65 15.58
C PHE A 448 19.94 -15.83 14.12
N LEU A 449 21.14 -15.35 13.78
CA LEU A 449 21.68 -15.43 12.41
C LEU A 449 21.86 -16.87 11.92
N THR A 450 22.13 -17.81 12.83
CA THR A 450 22.14 -19.25 12.52
C THR A 450 20.78 -19.74 12.02
N ARG A 451 19.67 -19.27 12.61
CA ARG A 451 18.33 -19.63 12.13
C ARG A 451 18.07 -19.01 10.77
N VAL A 452 18.37 -17.71 10.61
CA VAL A 452 18.25 -17.01 9.32
C VAL A 452 19.04 -17.72 8.21
N TRP A 453 20.26 -18.19 8.50
CA TRP A 453 21.05 -19.01 7.57
C TRP A 453 20.43 -20.37 7.27
N ARG A 454 19.96 -21.09 8.30
CA ARG A 454 19.30 -22.40 8.13
C ARG A 454 17.99 -22.31 7.34
N ASP A 455 17.32 -21.17 7.39
CA ASP A 455 16.12 -20.87 6.61
C ASP A 455 16.45 -20.54 5.14
N GLY A 456 17.73 -20.55 4.76
CA GLY A 456 18.19 -20.35 3.38
C GLY A 456 18.35 -18.88 2.97
N ALA A 457 18.24 -17.94 3.91
CA ALA A 457 18.33 -16.51 3.61
C ALA A 457 19.77 -16.02 3.41
N LEU A 458 20.75 -16.70 4.01
CA LEU A 458 22.18 -16.37 3.91
C LEU A 458 22.93 -17.42 3.06
N TYR A 459 23.89 -16.95 2.27
CA TYR A 459 24.74 -17.76 1.41
C TYR A 459 26.01 -18.18 2.15
N GLY A 460 26.35 -19.47 2.08
CA GLY A 460 27.57 -20.02 2.69
C GLY A 460 27.36 -21.49 3.04
N THR A 461 28.41 -22.28 2.94
CA THR A 461 28.39 -23.71 3.34
C THR A 461 28.65 -23.88 4.84
N THR A 462 29.26 -22.87 5.47
CA THR A 462 29.53 -22.78 6.90
C THR A 462 28.93 -21.50 7.49
N GLN A 463 28.84 -21.41 8.82
CA GLN A 463 28.34 -20.20 9.48
C GLN A 463 29.25 -19.01 9.23
N GLU A 464 30.57 -19.24 9.25
CA GLU A 464 31.61 -18.23 9.09
C GLU A 464 31.65 -17.64 7.68
N GLU A 465 31.23 -18.41 6.67
CA GLU A 465 31.02 -17.90 5.31
C GLU A 465 29.74 -17.06 5.20
N ALA A 466 28.71 -17.41 5.96
CA ALA A 466 27.38 -16.80 5.87
C ALA A 466 27.23 -15.52 6.69
N PHE A 467 27.84 -15.45 7.87
CA PHE A 467 27.79 -14.28 8.73
C PHE A 467 28.92 -14.26 9.77
N PHE A 468 29.16 -13.09 10.37
CA PHE A 468 29.99 -12.95 11.56
C PHE A 468 29.35 -12.02 12.58
N VAL A 469 29.72 -12.21 13.86
CA VAL A 469 29.38 -11.32 14.98
C VAL A 469 30.64 -11.03 15.76
N LYS A 470 31.08 -9.77 15.79
CA LYS A 470 32.26 -9.30 16.52
C LYS A 470 31.83 -8.39 17.66
N VAL A 471 32.14 -8.84 18.87
CA VAL A 471 31.99 -8.09 20.13
C VAL A 471 33.05 -8.63 21.07
N ASP A 472 34.19 -7.96 21.10
CA ASP A 472 35.40 -8.36 21.82
C ASP A 472 36.24 -7.15 22.22
N GLU A 473 37.39 -7.40 22.83
CA GLU A 473 38.30 -6.35 23.31
C GLU A 473 38.90 -5.52 22.16
N GLU A 474 38.96 -6.05 20.95
CA GLU A 474 39.53 -5.36 19.79
C GLU A 474 38.62 -4.23 19.33
N ASN A 475 37.31 -4.47 19.24
CA ASN A 475 36.34 -3.42 18.90
C ASN A 475 35.74 -2.71 20.13
N ASN A 476 36.02 -3.18 21.35
CA ASN A 476 35.64 -2.53 22.61
C ASN A 476 36.83 -2.29 23.56
N PRO A 477 37.85 -1.51 23.12
CA PRO A 477 38.97 -1.14 23.99
C PRO A 477 38.51 -0.23 25.15
N PRO A 478 39.34 -0.02 26.20
CA PRO A 478 38.99 0.81 27.36
C PRO A 478 38.41 2.17 26.99
N ALA A 479 38.96 2.85 25.97
CA ALA A 479 38.45 4.15 25.53
C ALA A 479 36.97 4.15 25.09
N VAL A 480 36.51 3.10 24.42
CA VAL A 480 35.10 2.93 23.99
C VAL A 480 34.21 2.64 25.19
N ARG A 481 34.70 1.82 26.12
CA ARG A 481 33.99 1.44 27.35
C ARG A 481 33.85 2.62 28.31
N ASP A 482 34.91 3.40 28.47
CA ASP A 482 34.94 4.62 29.29
C ASP A 482 34.02 5.71 28.72
N ALA A 483 33.78 5.70 27.41
CA ALA A 483 32.77 6.53 26.74
C ALA A 483 31.33 5.98 26.90
N GLY A 484 31.15 4.85 27.58
CA GLY A 484 29.84 4.23 27.79
C GLY A 484 29.27 3.51 26.57
N GLN A 485 30.12 3.17 25.58
CA GLN A 485 29.69 2.57 24.32
C GLN A 485 30.00 1.06 24.29
N LEU A 486 29.14 0.29 23.61
CA LEU A 486 29.39 -1.09 23.22
C LEU A 486 29.24 -1.20 21.70
N ILE A 487 30.32 -1.55 21.02
CA ILE A 487 30.36 -1.73 19.56
C ILE A 487 30.16 -3.20 19.25
N ILE A 488 29.16 -3.49 18.42
CA ILE A 488 28.85 -4.82 17.91
C ILE A 488 28.89 -4.72 16.39
N GLU A 489 29.79 -5.47 15.75
CA GLU A 489 29.84 -5.54 14.29
C GLU A 489 29.20 -6.84 13.83
N VAL A 490 28.26 -6.72 12.90
CA VAL A 490 27.57 -7.85 12.28
C VAL A 490 27.75 -7.73 10.77
N GLY A 491 28.22 -8.80 10.14
CA GLY A 491 28.22 -8.93 8.70
C GLY A 491 27.43 -10.16 8.29
N VAL A 492 26.69 -10.07 7.19
CA VAL A 492 25.91 -11.17 6.62
C VAL A 492 26.13 -11.25 5.11
N ALA A 493 25.95 -12.44 4.54
CA ALA A 493 26.00 -12.68 3.10
C ALA A 493 24.60 -13.08 2.58
N PRO A 494 23.76 -12.13 2.12
CA PRO A 494 22.44 -12.45 1.59
C PRO A 494 22.48 -13.34 0.34
N VAL A 495 21.51 -14.25 0.20
CA VAL A 495 21.30 -14.96 -1.08
C VAL A 495 20.76 -14.00 -2.13
N LYS A 496 21.42 -13.95 -3.29
CA LYS A 496 20.98 -13.15 -4.45
C LYS A 496 20.17 -14.02 -5.43
N PRO A 497 19.11 -13.48 -6.05
CA PRO A 497 18.30 -14.23 -7.00
C PRO A 497 19.04 -14.52 -8.32
N ALA A 498 18.78 -15.68 -8.92
CA ALA A 498 19.28 -16.03 -10.25
C ALA A 498 18.37 -15.43 -11.34
N GLU A 499 18.56 -14.14 -11.63
CA GLU A 499 17.74 -13.41 -12.60
C GLU A 499 18.01 -13.80 -14.06
N PHE A 500 19.25 -14.17 -14.39
CA PHE A 500 19.66 -14.55 -15.75
C PHE A 500 20.14 -15.99 -15.79
N VAL A 501 19.52 -16.82 -16.63
CA VAL A 501 19.99 -18.18 -16.94
C VAL A 501 20.57 -18.19 -18.34
N VAL A 502 21.90 -18.33 -18.44
CA VAL A 502 22.61 -18.34 -19.73
C VAL A 502 22.99 -19.79 -20.08
N ILE A 503 22.31 -20.38 -21.05
CA ILE A 503 22.65 -21.69 -21.61
C ILE A 503 23.56 -21.49 -22.83
N ARG A 504 24.82 -21.92 -22.74
CA ARG A 504 25.78 -21.89 -23.85
C ARG A 504 25.82 -23.27 -24.52
N VAL A 505 25.48 -23.34 -25.81
CA VAL A 505 25.51 -24.57 -26.61
C VAL A 505 26.65 -24.48 -27.62
N SER A 506 27.54 -25.48 -27.64
CA SER A 506 28.63 -25.60 -28.61
C SER A 506 28.58 -26.95 -29.33
N GLN A 507 28.86 -26.96 -30.64
CA GLN A 507 29.06 -28.20 -31.37
C GLN A 507 30.42 -28.81 -31.02
N LYS A 508 30.43 -30.07 -30.60
CA LYS A 508 31.67 -30.82 -30.37
C LYS A 508 32.15 -31.43 -31.69
N THR A 509 33.26 -30.96 -32.23
CA THR A 509 33.95 -31.62 -33.35
C THR A 509 34.81 -32.76 -32.80
N LEU A 510 34.69 -33.96 -33.38
CA LEU A 510 35.62 -35.05 -33.09
C LEU A 510 37.00 -34.65 -33.61
N SER A 511 37.97 -34.50 -32.71
CA SER A 511 39.39 -34.41 -33.09
C SER A 511 39.77 -35.70 -33.81
N LYS A 512 40.20 -35.57 -35.07
CA LYS A 512 40.72 -36.70 -35.87
C LYS A 512 42.02 -37.23 -35.31
#